data_AF-A0A2W0A1F2-F1
#
_entry.id   AF-A0A2W0A1F2-F1
#
_cell.length_a   1.000
_cell.length_b   1.000
_cell.length_c   1.000
_cell.angle_alpha   90.00
_cell.angle_beta   90.00
_cell.angle_gamma   90.00
#
_symmetry.space_group_name_H-M   'P 1'
#
loop_
_entity.id
_entity.type
_entity.pdbx_description
1 polymer ?
#
loop_
_entity_poly.entity_id
_entity_poly.type
_entity_poly.pdbx_seq_one_letter_code
_entity_poly.pdbx_strand_id
1 'polypeptide(L)'
;MKEKIELTQAVFEQLLDWLDADRDVAGQRYEEIRRRLIKIFVCRGCIVPEELADRTINRVASKVPEIAGSYVGNPALYFYGVANKIFLEYLRKMPAPLPVLPSPPSEESEQRYGCLEQCVERLSAEHRELILVYYGGEGRTKIDARKGLAQQLG
;
A
#
# COMPACT_ATOMS: atom_id res chain seq x y z
N MET A 1 -11.90 21.80 2.75
CA MET A 1 -10.63 22.53 2.57
C MET A 1 -9.66 22.06 3.65
N LYS A 2 -8.57 21.38 3.28
CA LYS A 2 -7.49 21.11 4.25
C LYS A 2 -6.43 22.18 4.01
N GLU A 3 -6.27 23.07 4.97
CA GLU A 3 -5.31 24.17 4.91
C GLU A 3 -3.92 23.65 4.59
N LYS A 4 -3.26 24.35 3.67
CA LYS A 4 -1.82 24.22 3.42
C LYS A 4 -1.16 24.66 4.73
N ILE A 5 -0.76 23.71 5.57
CA ILE A 5 -0.02 24.01 6.79
C ILE A 5 1.37 24.44 6.35
N GLU A 6 1.54 25.74 6.13
CA GLU A 6 2.84 26.36 6.01
C GLU A 6 3.42 26.45 7.42
N LEU A 7 4.58 25.83 7.60
CA LEU A 7 5.28 25.80 8.88
C LEU A 7 5.68 27.23 9.24
N THR A 8 5.01 27.85 10.21
CA THR A 8 5.43 29.15 10.71
C THR A 8 6.71 28.98 11.54
N GLN A 9 7.57 30.00 11.51
CA GLN A 9 8.85 29.97 12.23
C GLN A 9 8.68 29.63 13.71
N ALA A 10 7.65 30.17 14.36
CA ALA A 10 7.33 29.89 15.76
C ALA A 10 6.98 28.41 16.03
N VAL A 11 6.27 27.75 15.10
CA VAL A 11 5.94 26.32 15.22
C VAL A 11 7.16 25.45 15.00
N PHE A 12 8.08 25.89 14.13
CA PHE A 12 9.34 25.20 13.89
C PHE A 12 10.28 25.31 15.10
N GLU A 13 10.35 26.47 15.75
CA GLU A 13 11.15 26.66 16.98
C GLU A 13 10.63 25.75 18.10
N GLN A 14 9.32 25.67 18.30
CA GLN A 14 8.72 24.74 19.28
C GLN A 14 8.99 23.27 18.97
N LEU A 15 9.04 22.89 17.68
CA LEU A 15 9.42 21.55 17.27
C LEU A 15 10.87 21.24 17.65
N LEU A 16 11.79 22.19 17.44
CA LEU A 16 13.19 22.02 17.80
C LEU A 16 13.37 21.93 19.32
N ASP A 17 12.71 22.79 20.08
CA ASP A 17 12.72 22.75 21.56
C ASP A 17 12.19 21.42 22.11
N TRP A 18 11.23 20.79 21.41
CA TRP A 18 10.72 19.47 21.78
C TRP A 18 11.70 18.32 21.45
N LEU A 19 12.56 18.51 20.45
CA LEU A 19 13.57 17.51 20.06
C LEU A 19 14.79 17.54 20.98
N ASP A 20 15.27 18.73 21.33
CA ASP A 20 16.38 18.94 22.26
C ASP A 20 16.40 20.39 22.76
N ALA A 21 16.92 20.61 23.97
CA ALA A 21 17.07 21.96 24.51
C ALA A 21 18.24 22.73 23.86
N ASP A 22 19.24 22.00 23.36
CA ASP A 22 20.34 22.58 22.59
C ASP A 22 19.95 22.67 21.11
N ARG A 23 19.96 23.89 20.57
CA ARG A 23 19.56 24.18 19.19
C ARG A 23 20.40 23.44 18.15
N ASP A 24 21.70 23.28 18.38
CA ASP A 24 22.58 22.59 17.43
C ASP A 24 22.30 21.09 17.43
N VAL A 25 22.05 20.51 18.61
CA VAL A 25 21.67 19.10 18.75
C VAL A 25 20.27 18.85 18.18
N ALA A 26 19.31 19.74 18.44
CA ALA A 26 17.96 19.68 17.88
C ALA A 26 17.98 19.71 16.35
N GLY A 27 18.82 20.56 15.75
CA GLY A 27 19.02 20.63 14.30
C GLY A 27 19.58 19.32 13.72
N GLN A 28 20.57 18.72 14.38
CA GLN A 28 21.12 17.42 13.96
C GLN A 28 20.09 16.30 14.06
N ARG A 29 19.31 16.26 15.15
CA ARG A 29 18.23 15.28 15.34
C ARG A 29 17.12 15.45 14.31
N TYR A 30 16.73 16.68 14.03
CA TYR A 30 15.76 17.01 13.00
C TYR A 30 16.20 16.47 11.63
N GLU A 31 17.43 16.75 11.23
CA GLU A 31 17.97 16.33 9.94
C GLU A 31 18.14 14.80 9.86
N GLU A 32 18.52 14.16 10.97
CA GLU A 32 18.54 12.69 11.05
C GLU A 32 17.14 12.09 10.86
N ILE A 33 16.13 12.62 11.54
CA ILE A 33 14.74 12.18 11.42
C ILE A 33 14.26 12.36 9.98
N ARG A 34 14.51 13.53 9.37
CA ARG A 34 14.14 13.82 7.97
C ARG A 34 14.76 12.81 7.01
N ARG A 35 16.07 12.56 7.12
CA ARG A 35 16.77 11.59 6.27
C ARG A 35 16.21 10.17 6.42
N ARG A 36 15.91 9.75 7.65
CA ARG A 36 15.30 8.44 7.92
C ARG A 36 13.87 8.34 7.36
N LEU A 37 13.07 9.40 7.45
CA LEU A 37 11.73 9.45 6.87
C LEU A 37 11.78 9.30 5.35
N ILE A 38 12.66 10.05 4.67
CA ILE A 38 12.87 9.93 3.22
C ILE A 38 13.23 8.49 2.86
N LYS A 39 14.19 7.89 3.57
CA LYS A 39 14.59 6.49 3.34
C LYS A 39 13.42 5.52 3.48
N ILE A 40 12.56 5.71 4.49
CA ILE A 40 11.36 4.88 4.68
C ILE A 40 10.41 4.98 3.48
N PHE A 41 10.15 6.19 2.96
CA PHE A 41 9.26 6.38 1.82
C PHE A 41 9.87 5.87 0.51
N VAL A 42 11.18 6.02 0.31
CA VAL A 42 11.92 5.43 -0.82
C VAL A 42 11.79 3.91 -0.80
N CYS A 43 12.06 3.27 0.34
CA CYS A 43 11.94 1.81 0.48
C CYS A 43 10.49 1.30 0.28
N ARG A 44 9.49 2.18 0.42
CA ARG A 44 8.07 1.87 0.17
C ARG A 44 7.63 2.12 -1.26
N GLY A 45 8.53 2.55 -2.16
CA GLY A 45 8.23 2.80 -3.56
C GLY A 45 7.43 4.08 -3.81
N CYS A 46 7.49 5.06 -2.89
CA CYS A 46 6.84 6.35 -3.13
C CYS A 46 7.59 7.14 -4.22
N ILE A 47 6.83 7.80 -5.09
CA ILE A 47 7.38 8.65 -6.16
C ILE A 47 7.85 10.00 -5.61
N VAL A 48 7.25 10.47 -4.51
CA VAL A 48 7.52 11.77 -3.87
C VAL A 48 7.94 11.62 -2.40
N PRO A 49 9.05 10.91 -2.10
CA PRO A 49 9.43 10.58 -0.73
C PRO A 49 9.80 11.81 0.12
N GLU A 50 10.40 12.84 -0.48
CA GLU A 50 10.77 14.09 0.19
C GLU A 50 9.52 14.88 0.60
N GLU A 51 8.56 15.03 -0.31
CA GLU A 51 7.29 15.71 0.01
C GLU A 51 6.52 14.99 1.12
N LEU A 52 6.53 13.65 1.15
CA LEU A 52 5.89 12.88 2.21
C LEU A 52 6.62 13.03 3.56
N ALA A 53 7.94 13.15 3.55
CA ALA A 53 8.72 13.46 4.74
C ALA A 53 8.39 14.87 5.27
N ASP A 54 8.39 15.89 4.41
CA ASP A 54 8.07 17.27 4.80
C ASP A 54 6.62 17.38 5.30
N ARG A 55 5.65 16.71 4.65
CA ARG A 55 4.27 16.62 5.15
C ARG A 55 4.16 15.92 6.51
N THR A 56 5.01 14.93 6.76
CA THR A 56 5.06 14.25 8.07
C THR A 56 5.55 15.23 9.12
N ILE A 57 6.65 15.94 8.86
CA ILE A 57 7.24 16.93 9.76
C ILE A 57 6.24 18.04 10.06
N ASN A 58 5.60 18.63 9.04
CA ASN A 58 4.62 19.70 9.25
C ASN A 58 3.45 19.24 10.13
N ARG A 59 3.00 17.99 9.95
CA ARG A 59 1.91 17.43 10.75
C ARG A 59 2.32 17.13 12.19
N VAL A 60 3.58 16.73 12.42
CA VAL A 60 4.11 16.58 13.77
C VAL A 60 4.22 17.95 14.43
N ALA A 61 4.81 18.93 13.74
CA ALA A 61 5.02 20.28 14.25
C ALA A 61 3.71 20.94 14.70
N SER A 62 2.63 20.83 13.91
CA SER A 62 1.32 21.34 14.33
C SER A 62 0.74 20.65 15.57
N LYS A 63 1.20 19.44 15.90
CA LYS A 63 0.75 18.68 17.07
C LYS A 63 1.67 18.83 18.28
N VAL A 64 2.89 19.33 18.11
CA VAL A 64 3.86 19.55 19.19
C VAL A 64 3.24 20.31 20.38
N PRO A 65 2.48 21.41 20.19
CA PRO A 65 1.89 22.14 21.33
C PRO A 65 0.98 21.27 22.21
N GLU A 66 0.29 20.29 21.64
CA GLU A 66 -0.62 19.39 22.35
C GLU A 66 0.13 18.19 22.99
N ILE A 67 1.18 17.70 22.33
CA ILE A 67 1.89 16.47 22.73
C ILE A 67 3.12 16.73 23.59
N ALA A 68 3.71 17.93 23.54
CA ALA A 68 4.97 18.24 24.21
C ALA A 68 4.91 17.98 25.72
N GLY A 69 3.74 18.19 26.35
CA GLY A 69 3.53 17.94 27.78
C GLY A 69 3.09 16.52 28.15
N SER A 70 2.66 15.69 27.19
CA SER A 70 2.06 14.37 27.46
C SER A 70 2.84 13.18 26.87
N TYR A 71 3.71 13.44 25.89
CA TYR A 71 4.45 12.39 25.21
C TYR A 71 5.70 12.00 26.00
N VAL A 72 5.73 10.75 26.45
CA VAL A 72 6.89 10.16 27.15
C VAL A 72 7.53 9.12 26.23
N GLY A 73 8.74 9.41 25.73
CA GLY A 73 9.49 8.50 24.88
C GLY A 73 10.38 9.22 23.86
N ASN A 74 10.98 8.46 22.95
CA ASN A 74 11.80 9.01 21.88
C ASN A 74 10.92 9.74 20.84
N PRO A 75 11.07 11.07 20.65
CA PRO A 75 10.29 11.84 19.69
C PRO A 75 10.26 11.24 18.28
N ALA A 76 11.37 10.62 17.82
CA ALA A 76 11.48 10.01 16.50
C ALA A 76 10.40 8.92 16.24
N LEU A 77 9.98 8.18 17.27
CA LEU A 77 8.94 7.16 17.13
C LEU A 77 7.58 7.78 16.78
N TYR A 78 7.29 8.97 17.28
CA TYR A 78 6.08 9.71 16.92
C TYR A 78 6.09 10.08 15.44
N PHE A 79 7.22 10.59 14.92
CA PHE A 79 7.37 10.87 13.48
C PHE A 79 7.12 9.64 12.63
N TYR A 80 7.65 8.47 13.00
CA TYR A 80 7.43 7.24 12.23
C TYR A 80 5.98 6.78 12.26
N GLY A 81 5.29 6.95 13.40
CA GLY A 81 3.85 6.70 13.52
C GLY A 81 3.04 7.59 12.57
N VAL A 82 3.35 8.89 12.54
CA VAL A 82 2.70 9.85 11.63
C VAL A 82 3.04 9.55 10.17
N ALA A 83 4.30 9.21 9.87
CA ALA A 83 4.76 8.82 8.53
C ALA A 83 3.96 7.64 7.97
N ASN A 84 3.65 6.65 8.81
CA ASN A 84 2.81 5.54 8.42
C ASN A 84 1.37 5.98 8.06
N LYS A 85 0.80 6.91 8.81
CA LYS A 85 -0.54 7.46 8.50
C LYS A 85 -0.53 8.29 7.21
N ILE A 86 0.51 9.10 7.00
CA ILE A 86 0.71 9.87 5.76
C ILE A 86 0.88 8.93 4.55
N PHE A 87 1.62 7.83 4.72
CA PHE A 87 1.75 6.80 3.68
C PHE A 87 0.39 6.19 3.31
N LEU A 88 -0.44 5.84 4.28
CA LEU A 88 -1.79 5.33 4.02
C LEU A 88 -2.69 6.36 3.32
N GLU A 89 -2.58 7.64 3.67
CA GLU A 89 -3.27 8.73 2.96
C GLU A 89 -2.77 8.87 1.52
N TYR A 90 -1.47 8.71 1.29
CA TYR A 90 -0.86 8.74 -0.03
C TYR A 90 -1.36 7.58 -0.89
N LEU A 91 -1.38 6.35 -0.36
CA LEU A 91 -1.91 5.17 -1.07
C LEU A 91 -3.40 5.31 -1.42
N ARG A 92 -4.22 5.92 -0.54
CA ARG A 92 -5.64 6.17 -0.84
C ARG A 92 -5.86 7.22 -1.93
N LYS A 93 -4.91 8.15 -2.09
CA LYS A 93 -4.96 9.20 -3.10
C LYS A 93 -4.33 8.76 -4.42
N MET A 94 -3.45 7.76 -4.41
CA MET A 94 -3.02 7.14 -5.64
C MET A 94 -4.26 6.60 -6.36
N PRO A 95 -4.42 6.89 -7.65
CA PRO A 95 -5.39 6.16 -8.45
C PRO A 95 -5.10 4.67 -8.26
N ALA A 96 -6.16 3.86 -8.15
CA ALA A 96 -6.00 2.42 -8.21
C ALA A 96 -5.07 2.09 -9.38
N PRO A 97 -4.11 1.16 -9.23
CA PRO A 97 -3.31 0.70 -10.36
C PRO A 97 -4.27 0.47 -11.51
N LEU A 98 -4.01 1.13 -12.65
CA LEU A 98 -4.85 0.92 -13.81
C LEU A 98 -4.95 -0.59 -13.99
N PRO A 99 -6.17 -1.16 -14.11
CA PRO A 99 -6.29 -2.58 -14.35
C PRO A 99 -5.38 -2.87 -15.54
N VAL A 100 -4.40 -3.75 -15.32
CA VAL A 100 -3.53 -4.21 -16.40
C VAL A 100 -4.49 -4.84 -17.38
N LEU A 101 -4.75 -4.14 -18.49
CA LEU A 101 -5.61 -4.69 -19.52
C LEU A 101 -4.93 -5.99 -19.96
N PRO A 102 -5.66 -7.11 -19.99
CA PRO A 102 -5.10 -8.32 -20.56
C PRO A 102 -4.60 -7.96 -21.95
N SER A 103 -3.35 -8.32 -22.23
CA SER A 103 -2.82 -8.20 -23.58
C SER A 103 -3.80 -8.88 -24.54
N PRO A 104 -4.07 -8.29 -25.72
CA PRO A 104 -4.93 -8.93 -26.70
C PRO A 104 -4.43 -10.36 -26.95
N PRO A 105 -5.32 -11.34 -27.13
CA PRO A 105 -4.90 -12.70 -27.42
C PRO A 105 -4.00 -12.69 -28.65
N SER A 106 -2.85 -13.35 -28.56
CA SER A 106 -2.00 -13.56 -29.72
C SER A 106 -2.62 -14.60 -30.65
N GLU A 107 -2.25 -14.61 -31.93
CA GLU A 107 -2.65 -15.67 -32.87
C GLU A 107 -2.34 -17.07 -32.31
N GLU A 108 -1.20 -17.22 -31.63
CA GLU A 108 -0.83 -18.47 -30.95
C GLU A 108 -1.81 -18.84 -29.83
N SER A 109 -2.27 -17.86 -29.06
CA SER A 109 -3.24 -18.07 -27.98
C SER A 109 -4.59 -18.50 -28.54
N GLU A 110 -5.04 -17.88 -29.64
CA GLU A 110 -6.29 -18.26 -30.33
C GLU A 110 -6.22 -19.67 -30.92
N GLN A 111 -5.11 -20.03 -31.56
CA GLN A 111 -4.90 -21.38 -32.09
C GLN A 111 -4.91 -22.45 -30.99
N ARG A 112 -4.24 -22.19 -29.86
CA ARG A 112 -4.25 -23.09 -28.70
C ARG A 112 -5.65 -23.22 -28.11
N TYR A 113 -6.41 -22.13 -28.03
CA TYR A 113 -7.78 -22.14 -27.53
C TYR A 113 -8.72 -22.92 -28.44
N GLY A 114 -8.63 -22.73 -29.76
CA GLY A 114 -9.41 -23.52 -30.73
C GLY A 114 -9.08 -25.01 -30.68
N CYS A 115 -7.80 -25.37 -30.50
CA CYS A 115 -7.40 -26.76 -30.29
C CYS A 115 -8.00 -27.34 -29.00
N LEU A 116 -7.99 -26.56 -27.91
CA LEU A 116 -8.58 -26.95 -26.63
C LEU A 116 -10.08 -27.21 -26.75
N GLU A 117 -10.83 -26.32 -27.40
CA GLU A 117 -12.28 -26.52 -27.63
C GLU A 117 -12.54 -27.85 -28.35
N GLN A 118 -11.84 -28.12 -29.44
CA GLN A 118 -11.98 -29.38 -30.17
C GLN A 118 -11.63 -30.59 -29.32
N CYS A 119 -10.60 -30.50 -28.47
CA CYS A 119 -10.24 -31.58 -27.55
C CYS A 119 -11.33 -31.83 -26.50
N VAL A 120 -11.91 -30.77 -25.94
CA VAL A 120 -12.99 -30.87 -24.94
C VAL A 120 -14.27 -31.44 -25.55
N GLU A 121 -14.58 -31.11 -26.81
CA GLU A 121 -15.73 -31.67 -27.53
C GLU A 121 -15.61 -33.16 -27.84
N ARG A 122 -14.38 -33.67 -27.98
CA ARG A 122 -14.11 -35.11 -28.20
C ARG A 122 -14.24 -35.95 -26.94
N LEU A 123 -14.34 -35.34 -25.76
CA LEU A 123 -14.56 -36.05 -24.50
C LEU A 123 -16.01 -36.53 -24.41
N SER A 124 -16.23 -37.63 -23.69
CA SER A 124 -17.59 -38.04 -23.29
C SER A 124 -18.27 -36.92 -22.49
N ALA A 125 -19.60 -36.87 -22.54
CA ALA A 125 -20.39 -35.89 -21.78
C ALA A 125 -19.99 -35.83 -20.29
N GLU A 126 -19.82 -36.99 -19.64
CA GLU A 126 -19.43 -37.10 -18.23
C GLU A 126 -18.05 -36.45 -17.94
N HIS A 127 -17.02 -36.80 -18.71
CA HIS A 127 -15.68 -36.20 -18.56
C HIS A 127 -15.66 -34.70 -18.90
N ARG A 128 -16.43 -34.26 -19.90
CA ARG A 128 -16.55 -32.84 -20.25
C ARG A 128 -17.18 -32.05 -19.11
N GLU A 129 -18.28 -32.52 -18.56
CA GLU A 129 -18.97 -31.88 -17.43
C GLU A 129 -18.06 -31.83 -16.19
N LEU A 130 -17.39 -32.95 -15.88
CA LEU A 130 -16.40 -33.01 -14.80
C LEU A 130 -15.33 -31.92 -14.92
N ILE A 131 -14.71 -31.79 -16.10
CA ILE A 131 -13.64 -30.81 -16.33
C ILE A 131 -14.17 -29.37 -16.21
N LEU A 132 -15.32 -29.07 -16.81
CA LEU A 132 -15.90 -27.72 -16.78
C LEU A 132 -16.26 -27.30 -15.35
N VAL A 133 -16.86 -28.20 -14.56
CA VAL A 133 -17.20 -27.91 -13.16
C VAL A 133 -15.94 -27.82 -12.29
N TYR A 134 -14.93 -28.65 -12.52
CA TYR A 134 -13.69 -28.67 -11.71
C TYR A 134 -12.82 -27.41 -11.89
N TYR A 135 -12.77 -26.87 -13.12
CA TYR A 135 -12.00 -25.67 -13.44
C TYR A 135 -12.81 -24.37 -13.37
N GLY A 136 -14.14 -24.45 -13.36
CA GLY A 136 -15.05 -23.31 -13.29
C GLY A 136 -15.05 -22.56 -11.95
N GLY A 137 -15.37 -21.26 -12.02
CA GLY A 137 -15.50 -20.37 -10.86
C GLY A 137 -14.17 -19.88 -10.27
N GLU A 138 -14.27 -18.93 -9.34
CA GLU A 138 -13.13 -18.33 -8.65
C GLU A 138 -13.30 -18.41 -7.12
N GLY A 139 -12.17 -18.42 -6.40
CA GLY A 139 -12.15 -18.37 -4.94
C GLY A 139 -12.97 -19.47 -4.26
N ARG A 140 -13.93 -19.05 -3.42
CA ARG A 140 -14.78 -19.96 -2.61
C ARG A 140 -15.66 -20.85 -3.48
N THR A 141 -16.23 -20.30 -4.56
CA THR A 141 -17.11 -21.03 -5.49
C THR A 141 -16.41 -22.24 -6.11
N LYS A 142 -15.13 -22.10 -6.47
CA LYS A 142 -14.32 -23.19 -7.01
C LYS A 142 -14.05 -24.30 -5.99
N ILE A 143 -13.83 -23.92 -4.72
CA ILE A 143 -13.61 -24.87 -3.63
C ILE A 143 -14.87 -25.68 -3.37
N ASP A 144 -16.02 -25.01 -3.32
CA ASP A 144 -17.30 -25.66 -3.04
C ASP A 144 -17.74 -26.56 -4.21
N ALA A 145 -17.54 -26.13 -5.46
CA ALA A 145 -17.79 -26.94 -6.66
C ALA A 145 -16.96 -28.24 -6.66
N ARG A 146 -15.66 -28.16 -6.30
CA ARG A 146 -14.78 -29.34 -6.21
C ARG A 146 -15.17 -30.30 -5.10
N LYS A 147 -15.65 -29.79 -3.96
CA LYS A 147 -16.18 -30.64 -2.87
C LYS A 147 -17.46 -31.37 -3.28
N GLY A 148 -18.36 -30.68 -3.98
CA GLY A 148 -19.56 -31.30 -4.54
C GLY A 148 -19.24 -32.41 -5.53
N LEU A 149 -18.30 -32.15 -6.45
CA LEU A 149 -17.78 -33.17 -7.38
C LEU A 149 -17.22 -34.40 -6.67
N ALA A 150 -16.41 -34.21 -5.61
CA ALA A 150 -15.85 -35.32 -4.84
C ALA A 150 -16.96 -36.16 -4.16
N GLN A 151 -17.97 -35.53 -3.58
CA GLN A 151 -19.09 -36.24 -2.97
C GLN A 151 -19.95 -37.02 -3.97
N GLN A 152 -20.08 -36.54 -5.20
CA GLN A 152 -20.83 -37.21 -6.26
C GLN A 152 -20.10 -38.43 -6.83
N LEU A 153 -18.76 -38.41 -6.84
CA LEU A 153 -17.93 -39.43 -7.49
C LEU A 153 -17.27 -40.43 -6.51
N GLY A 154 -17.30 -40.16 -5.19
CA GLY A 154 -16.83 -41.07 -4.14
C GLY A 154 -15.45 -40.73 -3.60
#